data_AF-A0A836QID2-F1
#
_entry.id   AF-A0A836QID2-F1
#
_cell.length_a   1.000
_cell.length_b   1.000
_cell.length_c   1.000
_cell.angle_alpha   90.00
_cell.angle_beta   90.00
_cell.angle_gamma   90.00
#
_symmetry.space_group_name_H-M   'P 1'
#
loop_
_entity.id
_entity.type
_entity.pdbx_description
1 polymer ?
#
loop_
_entity_poly.entity_id
_entity_poly.type
_entity_poly.pdbx_seq_one_letter_code
_entity_poly.pdbx_strand_id
1 'polypeptide(L)'
;MSRWELMADRVDRTAVAAGVDRPGRDLIGAAMEVARAPRLDVIDDDHHPDYLHPGRTAVVLFDDVGLADPLALAAACVLDTRRGDLEPPDREVTENVSAAVTDFRSAVPRPGSVTLLEDLLASEPDVILVALAERLDQVRHAHMWGDLAEAREAHQEASEVYLKMAERTHALLATRYAHWCRAFSERYL
;
A
#
# COMPACT_ATOMS: atom_id res chain seq x y z
N MET A 1 1.61 23.62 -6.57
CA MET A 1 2.03 22.23 -6.32
C MET A 1 0.91 21.31 -6.74
N SER A 2 1.21 20.26 -7.48
CA SER A 2 0.24 19.22 -7.85
C SER A 2 -0.20 18.40 -6.63
N ARG A 3 -1.30 17.65 -6.72
CA ARG A 3 -1.73 16.72 -5.66
C ARG A 3 -0.66 15.67 -5.35
N TRP A 4 0.08 15.24 -6.37
CA TRP A 4 1.23 14.35 -6.22
C TRP A 4 2.32 14.99 -5.36
N GLU A 5 2.75 16.21 -5.70
CA GLU A 5 3.78 16.94 -4.94
C GLU A 5 3.37 17.17 -3.49
N LEU A 6 2.10 17.47 -3.23
CA LEU A 6 1.56 17.59 -1.88
C LEU A 6 1.62 16.27 -1.09
N MET A 7 1.38 15.14 -1.76
CA MET A 7 1.49 13.82 -1.14
C MET A 7 2.94 13.45 -0.88
N ALA A 8 3.85 13.70 -1.83
CA ALA A 8 5.28 13.46 -1.67
C ALA A 8 5.87 14.30 -0.51
N ASP A 9 5.51 15.59 -0.42
CA ASP A 9 5.88 16.44 0.71
C ASP A 9 5.34 15.91 2.05
N ARG A 10 4.09 15.42 2.06
CA ARG A 10 3.53 14.79 3.27
C ARG A 10 4.35 13.57 3.67
N VAL A 11 4.67 12.68 2.74
CA VAL A 11 5.46 11.47 3.01
C VAL A 11 6.83 11.84 3.56
N ASP A 12 7.54 12.79 2.96
CA ASP A 12 8.86 13.24 3.45
C ASP A 12 8.77 13.84 4.86
N ARG A 13 7.79 14.73 5.12
CA ARG A 13 7.61 15.31 6.46
C ARG A 13 7.27 14.25 7.51
N THR A 14 6.46 13.25 7.16
CA THR A 14 6.16 12.15 8.06
C THR A 14 7.40 11.29 8.31
N ALA A 15 8.21 11.02 7.28
CA ALA A 15 9.47 10.29 7.41
C ALA A 15 10.46 11.02 8.33
N VAL A 16 10.58 12.35 8.21
CA VAL A 16 11.37 13.18 9.13
C VAL A 16 10.87 13.05 10.57
N ALA A 17 9.55 13.15 10.77
CA ALA A 17 8.95 13.03 12.11
C ALA A 17 9.18 11.64 12.73
N ALA A 18 9.21 10.59 11.90
CA ALA A 18 9.52 9.21 12.31
C ALA A 18 11.03 8.96 12.53
N GLY A 19 11.90 9.94 12.27
CA GLY A 19 13.34 9.83 12.47
C GLY A 19 14.09 9.12 11.35
N VAL A 20 13.49 8.99 10.16
CA VAL A 20 14.14 8.44 8.98
C VAL A 20 15.28 9.36 8.55
N ASP A 21 16.47 8.78 8.37
CA ASP A 21 17.65 9.53 7.96
C ASP A 21 17.56 10.01 6.51
N ARG A 22 18.50 10.88 6.11
CA ARG A 22 18.46 11.46 4.76
C ARG A 22 18.57 10.39 3.65
N PRO A 23 19.51 9.43 3.70
CA PRO A 23 19.56 8.35 2.71
C PRO A 23 18.24 7.55 2.61
N GLY A 24 17.60 7.24 3.73
CA GLY A 24 16.32 6.55 3.75
C GLY A 24 15.20 7.38 3.12
N ARG A 25 15.15 8.69 3.39
CA ARG A 25 14.18 9.60 2.76
C ARG A 25 14.42 9.76 1.26
N ASP A 26 15.68 9.84 0.83
CA ASP A 26 16.04 9.89 -0.59
C ASP A 26 15.57 8.61 -1.31
N LEU A 27 15.68 7.43 -0.67
CA LEU A 27 15.18 6.15 -1.19
C LEU A 27 13.65 6.14 -1.34
N ILE A 28 12.91 6.60 -0.33
CA ILE A 28 11.44 6.69 -0.36
C ILE A 28 10.99 7.69 -1.43
N GLY A 29 11.67 8.84 -1.55
CA GLY A 29 11.40 9.85 -2.57
C GLY A 29 11.59 9.30 -3.98
N ALA A 30 12.68 8.57 -4.24
CA ALA A 30 12.91 7.90 -5.52
C ALA A 30 11.80 6.88 -5.84
N ALA A 31 11.38 6.10 -4.85
CA ALA A 31 10.28 5.15 -5.00
C ALA A 31 8.96 5.83 -5.36
N MET A 32 8.63 6.95 -4.70
CA MET A 32 7.47 7.77 -5.06
C MET A 32 7.56 8.23 -6.52
N GLU A 33 8.68 8.83 -6.96
CA GLU A 33 8.79 9.29 -8.35
C GLU A 33 8.66 8.16 -9.38
N VAL A 34 9.18 6.96 -9.10
CA VAL A 34 8.96 5.77 -9.95
C VAL A 34 7.50 5.35 -9.98
N ALA A 35 6.81 5.39 -8.84
CA ALA A 35 5.38 5.07 -8.74
C ALA A 35 4.46 6.06 -9.47
N ARG A 36 4.96 7.26 -9.74
CA ARG A 36 4.22 8.33 -10.42
C ARG A 36 3.99 8.03 -11.91
N ALA A 37 5.00 7.52 -12.60
CA ALA A 37 4.99 7.43 -14.07
C ALA A 37 3.81 6.62 -14.63
N PRO A 38 3.56 5.36 -14.18
CA PRO A 38 2.40 4.59 -14.68
C PRO A 38 1.06 5.28 -14.40
N ARG A 39 0.97 6.05 -13.31
CA ARG A 39 -0.25 6.78 -12.95
C ARG A 39 -0.51 7.96 -13.86
N LEU A 40 0.52 8.69 -14.28
CA LEU A 40 0.36 9.79 -15.25
C LEU A 40 -0.05 9.29 -16.63
N ASP A 41 0.36 8.07 -17.00
CA ASP A 41 0.03 7.47 -18.30
C ASP A 41 -1.42 6.96 -18.36
N VAL A 42 -2.00 6.58 -17.21
CA VAL A 42 -3.29 5.88 -17.15
C VAL A 42 -4.41 6.68 -16.47
N ILE A 43 -4.07 7.64 -15.60
CA ILE A 43 -5.04 8.37 -14.77
C ILE A 43 -5.06 9.85 -15.16
N ASP A 44 -6.15 10.26 -15.80
CA ASP A 44 -6.38 11.67 -16.21
C ASP A 44 -6.89 12.56 -15.06
N ASP A 45 -7.58 11.98 -14.08
CA ASP A 45 -8.16 12.69 -12.93
C ASP A 45 -7.31 12.49 -11.67
N ASP A 46 -6.67 13.55 -11.19
CA ASP A 46 -5.84 13.51 -9.99
C ASP A 46 -6.65 13.34 -8.68
N HIS A 47 -7.98 13.36 -8.77
CA HIS A 47 -8.90 12.94 -7.71
C HIS A 47 -9.22 11.44 -7.72
N HIS A 48 -8.80 10.69 -8.75
CA HIS A 48 -8.98 9.24 -8.80
C HIS A 48 -8.35 8.57 -7.57
N PRO A 49 -9.03 7.57 -6.93
CA PRO A 49 -8.52 6.93 -5.72
C PRO A 49 -7.12 6.37 -5.92
N ASP A 50 -6.81 5.72 -7.03
CA ASP A 50 -5.49 5.13 -7.25
C ASP A 50 -4.35 6.17 -7.45
N TYR A 51 -4.68 7.44 -7.74
CA TYR A 51 -3.67 8.45 -8.10
C TYR A 51 -2.67 8.72 -6.97
N LEU A 52 -3.12 8.75 -5.71
CA LEU A 52 -2.25 8.99 -4.55
C LEU A 52 -2.04 7.74 -3.69
N HIS A 53 -2.40 6.56 -4.20
CA HIS A 53 -2.34 5.30 -3.46
C HIS A 53 -0.95 5.01 -2.84
N PRO A 54 0.18 5.11 -3.58
CA PRO A 54 1.53 4.90 -3.06
C PRO A 54 1.82 5.65 -1.75
N GLY A 55 1.66 6.97 -1.78
CA GLY A 55 1.93 7.82 -0.64
C GLY A 55 0.94 7.61 0.50
N ARG A 56 -0.31 7.25 0.20
CA ARG A 56 -1.29 6.90 1.24
C ARG A 56 -0.94 5.60 1.94
N THR A 57 -0.43 4.59 1.23
CA THR A 57 0.06 3.34 1.84
C THR A 57 1.25 3.63 2.76
N ALA A 58 2.23 4.41 2.30
CA ALA A 58 3.37 4.84 3.14
C ALA A 58 2.91 5.61 4.40
N VAL A 59 1.96 6.53 4.25
CA VAL A 59 1.37 7.27 5.38
C VAL A 59 0.66 6.36 6.37
N VAL A 60 -0.02 5.30 5.93
CA VAL A 60 -0.62 4.30 6.83
C VAL A 60 0.48 3.59 7.64
N LEU A 61 1.57 3.19 6.99
CA LEU A 61 2.71 2.55 7.65
C LEU A 61 3.37 3.47 8.68
N PHE A 62 3.53 4.76 8.37
CA PHE A 62 4.04 5.71 9.34
C PHE A 62 3.05 5.99 10.49
N ASP A 63 1.86 6.48 10.17
CA ASP A 63 0.94 7.07 11.14
C ASP A 63 0.24 6.00 11.99
N ASP A 64 -0.13 4.86 11.40
CA ASP A 64 -0.83 3.80 12.13
C ASP A 64 0.12 2.76 12.71
N VAL A 65 1.17 2.38 11.97
CA VAL A 65 2.05 1.25 12.35
C VAL A 65 3.30 1.73 13.08
N GLY A 66 3.74 2.97 12.84
CA GLY A 66 5.02 3.47 13.35
C GLY A 66 6.23 2.83 12.68
N LEU A 67 6.06 2.28 11.46
CA LEU A 67 7.15 1.70 10.70
C LEU A 67 8.06 2.82 10.17
N ALA A 68 9.35 2.71 10.45
CA ALA A 68 10.37 3.69 10.01
C ALA A 68 11.48 3.04 9.17
N ASP A 69 11.34 1.76 8.80
CA ASP A 69 12.31 1.08 7.93
C ASP A 69 12.20 1.62 6.49
N PRO A 70 13.26 2.27 5.95
CA PRO A 70 13.18 2.92 4.65
C PRO A 70 12.99 1.95 3.48
N LEU A 71 13.49 0.72 3.61
CA LEU A 71 13.39 -0.29 2.56
C LEU A 71 11.95 -0.74 2.39
N ALA A 72 11.28 -1.08 3.49
CA ALA A 72 9.86 -1.47 3.50
C ALA A 72 8.95 -0.32 3.04
N LEU A 73 9.22 0.91 3.46
CA LEU A 73 8.47 2.10 3.06
C LEU A 73 8.62 2.41 1.57
N ALA A 74 9.85 2.31 1.04
CA ALA A 74 10.10 2.47 -0.39
C ALA A 74 9.39 1.37 -1.19
N ALA A 75 9.47 0.11 -0.75
CA ALA A 75 8.76 -1.00 -1.38
C ALA A 75 7.24 -0.80 -1.40
N ALA A 76 6.67 -0.31 -0.30
CA ALA A 76 5.25 0.03 -0.22
C ALA A 76 4.84 1.14 -1.21
N CYS A 77 5.72 2.09 -1.52
CA CYS A 77 5.43 3.15 -2.50
C CYS A 77 5.36 2.63 -3.94
N VAL A 78 6.10 1.57 -4.28
CA VAL A 78 6.14 1.01 -5.65
C VAL A 78 5.31 -0.27 -5.79
N LEU A 79 4.51 -0.61 -4.77
CA LEU A 79 3.60 -1.73 -4.78
C LEU A 79 2.22 -1.26 -5.27
N ASP A 80 1.59 -2.04 -6.15
CA ASP A 80 0.16 -1.89 -6.47
C ASP A 80 -0.42 -3.28 -6.72
N THR A 81 -0.95 -3.91 -5.67
CA THR A 81 -1.35 -5.32 -5.71
C THR A 81 -2.68 -5.57 -6.41
N ARG A 82 -3.45 -4.51 -6.68
CA ARG A 82 -4.74 -4.60 -7.38
C ARG A 82 -4.60 -4.30 -8.87
N ARG A 83 -3.77 -3.30 -9.22
CA ARG A 83 -3.64 -2.80 -10.59
C ARG A 83 -2.22 -2.93 -11.12
N GLY A 84 -1.99 -4.04 -11.81
CA GLY A 84 -0.70 -4.32 -12.47
C GLY A 84 -0.32 -3.32 -13.57
N ASP A 85 -1.27 -2.54 -14.09
CA ASP A 85 -1.00 -1.44 -15.02
C ASP A 85 -0.56 -0.13 -14.34
N LEU A 86 -0.73 -0.02 -13.01
CA LEU A 86 -0.22 1.08 -12.19
C LEU A 86 1.03 0.71 -11.39
N GLU A 87 1.38 -0.58 -11.34
CA GLU A 87 2.59 -1.07 -10.69
C GLU A 87 3.81 -0.83 -11.59
N PRO A 88 4.85 -0.11 -11.13
CA PRO A 88 6.04 0.12 -11.94
C PRO A 88 6.77 -1.19 -12.27
N PRO A 89 7.30 -1.36 -13.50
CA PRO A 89 8.07 -2.55 -13.87
C PRO A 89 9.29 -2.78 -12.95
N ASP A 90 9.61 -4.04 -12.64
CA ASP A 90 10.76 -4.42 -11.79
C ASP A 90 12.07 -3.79 -12.25
N ARG A 91 12.28 -3.70 -13.57
CA ARG A 91 13.47 -3.09 -14.17
C ARG A 91 13.60 -1.62 -13.74
N GLU A 92 12.51 -0.86 -13.82
CA GLU A 92 12.49 0.56 -13.48
C GLU A 92 12.70 0.79 -11.98
N VAL A 93 12.11 -0.06 -11.12
CA VAL A 93 12.34 0.00 -9.67
C VAL A 93 13.79 -0.34 -9.32
N THR A 94 14.35 -1.36 -9.96
CA THR A 94 15.73 -1.80 -9.71
C THR A 94 16.74 -0.73 -10.14
N GLU A 95 16.53 -0.12 -11.32
CA GLU A 95 17.44 0.88 -11.89
C GLU A 95 17.36 2.24 -11.19
N ASN A 96 16.16 2.67 -10.77
CA ASN A 96 15.94 4.01 -10.25
C ASN A 96 15.76 4.08 -8.72
N VAL A 97 15.54 2.95 -8.05
CA VAL A 97 15.36 2.88 -6.59
C VAL A 97 16.42 1.98 -5.96
N SER A 98 16.26 0.65 -6.05
CA SER A 98 17.27 -0.35 -5.71
C SER A 98 16.77 -1.78 -5.97
N ALA A 99 17.70 -2.73 -6.15
CA ALA A 99 17.38 -4.16 -6.21
C ALA A 99 16.70 -4.67 -4.92
N ALA A 100 17.14 -4.20 -3.75
CA ALA A 100 16.56 -4.61 -2.47
C ALA A 100 15.08 -4.23 -2.36
N VAL A 101 14.68 -3.06 -2.89
CA VAL A 101 13.27 -2.64 -2.93
C VAL A 101 12.46 -3.57 -3.83
N THR A 102 13.00 -3.94 -5.00
CA THR A 102 12.37 -4.91 -5.90
C THR A 102 12.20 -6.28 -5.24
N ASP A 103 13.23 -6.78 -4.57
CA ASP A 103 13.20 -8.06 -3.86
C ASP A 103 12.17 -8.04 -2.72
N PHE A 104 12.15 -6.98 -1.90
CA PHE A 104 11.16 -6.81 -0.85
C PHE A 104 9.74 -6.79 -1.42
N ARG A 105 9.51 -5.97 -2.46
CA ARG A 105 8.20 -5.87 -3.13
C ARG A 105 7.72 -7.22 -3.64
N SER A 106 8.63 -8.03 -4.18
CA SER A 106 8.33 -9.35 -4.73
C SER A 106 7.97 -10.37 -3.64
N ALA A 107 8.43 -10.16 -2.42
CA ALA A 107 8.10 -11.00 -1.27
C ALA A 107 6.69 -10.73 -0.71
N VAL A 108 6.05 -9.61 -1.07
CA VAL A 108 4.71 -9.24 -0.57
C VAL A 108 3.64 -10.15 -1.18
N PRO A 109 2.91 -10.95 -0.37
CA PRO A 109 1.85 -11.81 -0.88
C PRO A 109 0.74 -11.03 -1.60
N ARG A 110 0.31 -11.54 -2.76
CA ARG A 110 -0.68 -10.89 -3.63
C ARG A 110 -2.11 -11.37 -3.34
N PRO A 111 -3.11 -10.47 -3.33
CA PRO A 111 -4.52 -10.83 -3.17
C PRO A 111 -4.99 -11.75 -4.30
N GLY A 112 -6.03 -12.54 -4.05
CA GLY A 112 -6.59 -13.53 -4.97
C GLY A 112 -5.84 -14.87 -4.99
N SER A 113 -4.71 -15.00 -4.26
CA SER A 113 -4.03 -16.28 -4.10
C SER A 113 -4.80 -17.21 -3.15
N VAL A 114 -4.95 -18.48 -3.55
CA VAL A 114 -5.56 -19.52 -2.70
C VAL A 114 -4.72 -19.86 -1.46
N THR A 115 -3.42 -19.50 -1.47
CA THR A 115 -2.47 -19.69 -0.35
C THR A 115 -2.18 -18.40 0.40
N LEU A 116 -2.93 -17.31 0.15
CA LEU A 116 -2.61 -15.99 0.68
C LEU A 116 -2.41 -15.96 2.20
N LEU A 117 -3.25 -16.68 2.96
CA LEU A 117 -3.12 -16.72 4.41
C LEU A 117 -1.83 -17.43 4.83
N GLU A 118 -1.52 -18.57 4.22
CA GLU A 118 -0.29 -19.32 4.47
C GLU A 118 0.95 -18.49 4.10
N ASP A 119 0.92 -17.81 2.96
CA ASP A 119 2.01 -16.95 2.48
C ASP A 119 2.24 -15.77 3.43
N LEU A 120 1.17 -15.14 3.92
CA LEU A 120 1.25 -14.09 4.94
C LEU A 120 1.79 -14.62 6.27
N LEU A 121 1.38 -15.82 6.71
CA LEU A 121 1.88 -16.42 7.95
C LEU A 121 3.37 -16.80 7.87
N ALA A 122 3.88 -17.09 6.68
CA ALA A 122 5.28 -17.41 6.44
C ALA A 122 6.15 -16.17 6.15
N SER A 123 5.55 -15.00 6.01
CA SER A 123 6.25 -13.75 5.66
C SER A 123 6.96 -13.11 6.86
N GLU A 124 7.99 -12.33 6.56
CA GLU A 124 8.66 -11.49 7.56
C GLU A 124 7.72 -10.40 8.09
N PRO A 125 7.90 -9.92 9.34
CA PRO A 125 6.98 -8.97 9.97
C PRO A 125 6.70 -7.71 9.15
N ASP A 126 7.73 -7.09 8.56
CA ASP A 126 7.56 -5.86 7.77
C ASP A 126 6.84 -6.12 6.45
N VAL A 127 7.04 -7.29 5.84
CA VAL A 127 6.32 -7.72 4.64
C VAL A 127 4.82 -7.85 4.93
N ILE A 128 4.47 -8.43 6.09
CA ILE A 128 3.08 -8.52 6.54
C ILE A 128 2.49 -7.12 6.74
N LEU A 129 3.22 -6.21 7.40
CA LEU A 129 2.75 -4.84 7.64
C LEU A 129 2.51 -4.08 6.34
N VAL A 130 3.41 -4.20 5.36
CA VAL A 130 3.24 -3.62 4.02
C VAL A 130 2.03 -4.21 3.32
N ALA A 131 1.86 -5.54 3.32
CA ALA A 131 0.69 -6.21 2.73
C ALA A 131 -0.63 -5.73 3.36
N LEU A 132 -0.65 -5.61 4.70
CA LEU A 132 -1.81 -5.13 5.45
C LEU A 132 -2.12 -3.65 5.15
N ALA A 133 -1.12 -2.78 5.09
CA ALA A 133 -1.31 -1.36 4.81
C ALA A 133 -1.80 -1.12 3.38
N GLU A 134 -1.20 -1.82 2.42
CA GLU A 134 -1.55 -1.81 1.01
C GLU A 134 -3.02 -2.17 0.81
N ARG A 135 -3.42 -3.35 1.31
CA ARG A 135 -4.79 -3.83 1.14
C ARG A 135 -5.79 -2.95 1.90
N LEU A 136 -5.39 -2.35 3.04
CA LEU A 136 -6.24 -1.43 3.79
C LEU A 136 -6.55 -0.16 3.01
N ASP A 137 -5.55 0.43 2.31
CA ASP A 137 -5.79 1.58 1.44
C ASP A 137 -6.69 1.22 0.26
N GLN A 138 -6.54 0.03 -0.30
CA GLN A 138 -7.41 -0.43 -1.39
C GLN A 138 -8.87 -0.57 -0.92
N VAL A 139 -9.12 -1.34 0.14
CA VAL A 139 -10.51 -1.63 0.56
C VAL A 139 -11.24 -0.39 1.09
N ARG A 140 -10.55 0.57 1.70
CA ARG A 140 -11.22 1.83 2.09
C ARG A 140 -11.70 2.64 0.88
N HIS A 141 -11.12 2.43 -0.30
CA HIS A 141 -11.49 3.09 -1.56
C HIS A 141 -12.27 2.19 -2.53
N ALA A 142 -12.55 0.93 -2.17
CA ALA A 142 -13.16 -0.05 -3.09
C ALA A 142 -14.51 0.39 -3.68
N HIS A 143 -15.30 1.11 -2.89
CA HIS A 143 -16.57 1.68 -3.33
C HIS A 143 -16.46 2.71 -4.48
N MET A 144 -15.24 3.18 -4.80
CA MET A 144 -14.97 4.12 -5.91
C MET A 144 -14.42 3.42 -7.16
N TRP A 145 -14.24 2.10 -7.18
CA TRP A 145 -13.70 1.39 -8.35
C TRP A 145 -14.67 1.29 -9.53
N GLY A 146 -15.96 1.52 -9.31
CA GLY A 146 -16.98 1.39 -10.36
C GLY A 146 -17.41 -0.05 -10.66
N ASP A 147 -16.75 -1.06 -10.08
CA ASP A 147 -17.15 -2.46 -10.10
C ASP A 147 -17.53 -2.93 -8.67
N LEU A 148 -18.83 -3.13 -8.44
CA LEU A 148 -19.33 -3.58 -7.15
C LEU A 148 -19.01 -5.06 -6.87
N ALA A 149 -18.86 -5.90 -7.90
CA ALA A 149 -18.51 -7.31 -7.71
C ALA A 149 -17.06 -7.42 -7.22
N GLU A 150 -16.14 -6.73 -7.90
CA GLU A 150 -14.73 -6.62 -7.48
C GLU A 150 -14.62 -6.07 -6.06
N ALA A 151 -15.36 -5.00 -5.75
CA ALA A 151 -15.35 -4.41 -4.41
C ALA A 151 -15.85 -5.39 -3.33
N ARG A 152 -16.89 -6.18 -3.63
CA ARG A 152 -17.41 -7.20 -2.71
C ARG A 152 -16.41 -8.32 -2.46
N GLU A 153 -15.79 -8.83 -3.52
CA GLU A 153 -14.74 -9.86 -3.41
C GLU A 153 -13.56 -9.35 -2.58
N ALA A 154 -13.11 -8.12 -2.82
CA ALA A 154 -12.04 -7.50 -2.06
C ALA A 154 -12.37 -7.34 -0.57
N HIS A 155 -13.59 -6.93 -0.24
CA HIS A 155 -14.03 -6.82 1.15
C HIS A 155 -14.22 -8.19 1.82
N GLN A 156 -14.68 -9.19 1.08
CA GLN A 156 -14.77 -10.56 1.59
C GLN A 156 -13.38 -11.09 1.94
N GLU A 157 -12.43 -11.02 1.02
CA GLU A 157 -11.03 -11.43 1.27
C GLU A 157 -10.41 -10.63 2.43
N ALA A 158 -10.65 -9.32 2.50
CA ALA A 158 -10.17 -8.51 3.60
C ALA A 158 -10.76 -8.93 4.95
N SER A 159 -12.02 -9.35 5.00
CA SER A 159 -12.64 -9.85 6.23
C SER A 159 -12.17 -11.26 6.61
N GLU A 160 -11.94 -12.12 5.63
CA GLU A 160 -11.63 -13.53 5.85
C GLU A 160 -10.14 -13.80 6.08
N VAL A 161 -9.26 -12.97 5.52
CA VAL A 161 -7.79 -13.14 5.56
C VAL A 161 -7.12 -11.96 6.25
N TYR A 162 -7.18 -10.76 5.66
CA TYR A 162 -6.38 -9.61 6.11
C TYR A 162 -6.75 -9.13 7.52
N LEU A 163 -8.04 -9.10 7.88
CA LEU A 163 -8.48 -8.74 9.23
C LEU A 163 -7.93 -9.72 10.27
N LYS A 164 -8.02 -11.03 10.01
CA LYS A 164 -7.49 -12.05 10.93
C LYS A 164 -5.98 -11.96 11.05
N MET A 165 -5.29 -11.63 9.96
CA MET A 165 -3.85 -11.39 10.00
C MET A 165 -3.53 -10.13 10.81
N ALA A 166 -4.27 -9.03 10.59
CA ALA A 166 -4.10 -7.80 11.35
C ALA A 166 -4.36 -7.98 12.85
N GLU A 167 -5.35 -8.78 13.25
CA GLU A 167 -5.62 -9.12 14.66
C GLU A 167 -4.43 -9.80 15.35
N ARG A 168 -3.60 -10.52 14.58
CA ARG A 168 -2.40 -11.20 15.07
C ARG A 168 -1.16 -10.31 15.05
N THR A 169 -1.13 -9.32 14.15
CA THR A 169 0.07 -8.52 13.87
C THR A 169 0.03 -7.13 14.49
N HIS A 170 -1.08 -6.40 14.35
CA HIS A 170 -1.14 -4.98 14.72
C HIS A 170 -2.55 -4.51 15.08
N ALA A 171 -2.76 -4.17 16.36
CA ALA A 171 -4.08 -3.86 16.93
C ALA A 171 -4.80 -2.67 16.25
N LEU A 172 -4.07 -1.62 15.87
CA LEU A 172 -4.68 -0.48 15.18
C LEU A 172 -5.11 -0.85 13.75
N LEU A 173 -4.33 -1.65 13.03
CA LEU A 173 -4.72 -2.12 11.70
C LEU A 173 -5.94 -3.02 11.78
N ALA A 174 -5.99 -3.93 12.77
CA ALA A 174 -7.17 -4.76 13.03
C ALA A 174 -8.43 -3.91 13.25
N THR A 175 -8.31 -2.85 14.06
CA THR A 175 -9.41 -1.91 14.30
C THR A 175 -9.86 -1.21 13.01
N ARG A 176 -8.91 -0.77 12.18
CA ARG A 176 -9.21 -0.12 10.90
C ARG A 176 -9.87 -1.07 9.90
N TYR A 177 -9.37 -2.31 9.78
CA TYR A 177 -10.00 -3.34 8.94
C TYR A 177 -11.43 -3.64 9.40
N ALA A 178 -11.65 -3.88 10.70
CA ALA A 178 -12.97 -4.14 11.24
C ALA A 178 -13.95 -2.99 10.96
N HIS A 179 -13.47 -1.75 11.05
CA HIS A 179 -14.26 -0.57 10.68
C HIS A 179 -14.67 -0.59 9.20
N TRP A 180 -13.72 -0.73 8.28
CA TRP A 180 -14.00 -0.65 6.84
C TRP A 180 -14.80 -1.83 6.32
N CYS A 181 -14.56 -3.05 6.81
CA CYS A 181 -15.38 -4.21 6.47
C CYS A 181 -16.82 -4.02 6.92
N ARG A 182 -17.05 -3.50 8.15
CA ARG A 182 -18.42 -3.19 8.61
C ARG A 182 -19.07 -2.07 7.80
N ALA A 183 -18.36 -0.96 7.60
CA ALA A 183 -18.89 0.20 6.88
C ALA A 183 -19.25 -0.12 5.43
N PHE A 184 -18.51 -1.02 4.78
CA PHE A 184 -18.84 -1.49 3.45
C PHE A 184 -20.11 -2.37 3.46
N SER A 185 -20.17 -3.34 4.36
CA SER A 185 -21.36 -4.21 4.49
C SER A 185 -22.64 -3.43 4.78
N GLU A 186 -22.59 -2.37 5.60
CA GLU A 186 -23.76 -1.54 5.90
C GLU A 186 -24.24 -0.69 4.72
N ARG A 187 -23.37 -0.42 3.74
CA ARG A 187 -23.65 0.53 2.65
C ARG A 187 -23.85 -0.13 1.29
N TYR A 188 -23.26 -1.31 1.06
CA TYR A 188 -23.11 -1.91 -0.27
C TYR A 188 -23.51 -3.40 -0.34
N LEU A 189 -23.82 -4.03 0.80
CA LEU A 189 -24.42 -5.36 0.90
C LEU A 189 -25.87 -5.23 1.41
#